data_AF-A0A376TMG8-F1
#
_entry.id   AF-A0A376TMG8-F1
#
_cell.length_a   1.000
_cell.length_b   1.000
_cell.length_c   1.000
_cell.angle_alpha   90.00
_cell.angle_beta   90.00
_cell.angle_gamma   90.00
#
_symmetry.space_group_name_H-M   'P 1'
#
loop_
_entity.id
_entity.type
_entity.pdbx_description
1 polymer ?
#
loop_
_entity_poly.entity_id
_entity_poly.type
_entity_poly.pdbx_seq_one_letter_code
_entity_poly.pdbx_strand_id
1 'polypeptide(L)'
;MISLNLPRIALEAKGDEATFWKLLDERLVLARKALMTRIARLEGVKARVAPILYMEGACGVRLNADDDVSEIFKNGRASISLGYIGIHETINALFGGEHVYDNEQLRAKGIAIVERLRQAVDQWKEETVMVSVSTARRVKTCATASAVSILLSLAWCRA
;
A
#
# COMPACT_ATOMS: atom_id res chain seq x y z
N MET A 1 5.61 4.64 -2.93
CA MET A 1 4.36 4.38 -2.19
C MET A 1 3.22 5.24 -2.71
N ILE A 2 1.98 4.76 -2.67
CA ILE A 2 0.75 5.55 -2.91
C ILE A 2 -0.20 5.23 -1.77
N SER A 3 -0.92 6.21 -1.25
CA SER A 3 -1.84 6.03 -0.12
C SER A 3 -3.28 6.35 -0.52
N LEU A 4 -4.22 5.48 -0.14
CA LEU A 4 -5.65 5.69 -0.33
C LEU A 4 -6.27 6.45 0.85
N ASN A 5 -7.05 7.48 0.53
CA ASN A 5 -7.88 8.18 1.51
C ASN A 5 -9.26 7.49 1.55
N LEU A 6 -9.40 6.51 2.44
CA LEU A 6 -10.63 5.73 2.59
C LEU A 6 -11.83 6.58 3.06
N PRO A 7 -11.67 7.54 4.00
CA PRO A 7 -12.78 8.40 4.41
C PRO A 7 -13.40 9.18 3.25
N ARG A 8 -12.56 9.66 2.33
CA ARG A 8 -13.06 10.35 1.13
C ARG A 8 -13.92 9.44 0.25
N ILE A 9 -13.51 8.17 0.08
CA ILE A 9 -14.28 7.19 -0.69
C ILE A 9 -15.63 6.93 -0.01
N ALA A 10 -15.64 6.80 1.32
CA ALA A 10 -16.87 6.65 2.10
C ALA A 10 -17.81 7.85 1.99
N LEU A 11 -17.29 9.08 2.06
CA LEU A 11 -18.09 10.30 1.89
C LEU A 11 -18.69 10.39 0.47
N GLU A 12 -17.94 10.00 -0.56
CA GLU A 12 -18.43 9.95 -1.93
C GLU A 12 -19.54 8.90 -2.11
N ALA A 13 -19.51 7.81 -1.33
CA ALA A 13 -20.53 6.76 -1.32
C ALA A 13 -21.83 7.16 -0.61
N LYS A 14 -21.84 8.26 0.17
CA LYS A 14 -23.04 8.80 0.85
C LYS A 14 -23.82 7.76 1.67
N GLY A 15 -23.10 6.85 2.34
CA GLY A 15 -23.69 5.78 3.17
C GLY A 15 -24.16 4.55 2.40
N ASP A 16 -24.05 4.51 1.07
CA ASP A 16 -24.31 3.30 0.30
C ASP A 16 -23.07 2.40 0.26
N GLU A 17 -23.14 1.27 0.97
CA GLU A 17 -22.04 0.31 1.06
C GLU A 17 -21.68 -0.28 -0.31
N ALA A 18 -22.66 -0.55 -1.18
CA ALA A 18 -22.40 -1.11 -2.50
C ALA A 18 -21.60 -0.13 -3.37
N THR A 19 -21.98 1.15 -3.36
CA THR A 19 -21.22 2.22 -4.02
C THR A 19 -19.82 2.36 -3.44
N PHE A 20 -19.63 2.23 -2.11
CA PHE A 20 -18.30 2.30 -1.51
C PHE A 20 -17.35 1.23 -2.06
N TRP A 21 -17.79 -0.04 -2.11
CA TRP A 21 -16.96 -1.12 -2.62
C TRP A 21 -16.60 -0.93 -4.09
N LYS A 22 -17.55 -0.46 -4.90
CA LYS A 22 -17.28 -0.10 -6.31
C LYS A 22 -16.23 1.01 -6.43
N LEU A 23 -16.39 2.11 -5.68
CA LEU A 23 -15.45 3.23 -5.71
C LEU A 23 -14.06 2.82 -5.18
N LEU A 24 -14.00 1.96 -4.16
CA LEU A 24 -12.74 1.44 -3.63
C LEU A 24 -11.97 0.68 -4.72
N ASP A 25 -12.66 -0.17 -5.46
CA ASP A 25 -12.08 -0.96 -6.55
C ASP A 25 -11.60 -0.06 -7.71
N GLU A 26 -12.38 0.95 -8.09
CA GLU A 26 -11.96 1.95 -9.08
C GLU A 26 -10.68 2.68 -8.62
N ARG A 27 -10.60 3.04 -7.33
CA ARG A 27 -9.43 3.71 -6.73
C ARG A 27 -8.22 2.78 -6.65
N LEU A 28 -8.43 1.48 -6.43
CA LEU A 28 -7.37 0.47 -6.46
C LEU A 28 -6.74 0.35 -7.85
N VAL A 29 -7.54 0.34 -8.91
CA VAL A 29 -7.04 0.33 -10.30
C VAL A 29 -6.17 1.56 -10.58
N LEU A 30 -6.66 2.75 -10.19
CA LEU A 30 -5.89 3.99 -10.36
C LEU A 30 -4.60 3.99 -9.53
N ALA A 31 -4.66 3.51 -8.28
CA ALA A 31 -3.51 3.42 -7.41
C ALA A 31 -2.45 2.48 -8.01
N ARG A 32 -2.85 1.31 -8.52
CA ARG A 32 -1.96 0.39 -9.24
C ARG A 32 -1.28 1.09 -10.42
N LYS A 33 -2.04 1.79 -11.26
CA LYS A 33 -1.47 2.54 -12.39
C LYS A 33 -0.43 3.58 -11.94
N ALA A 34 -0.71 4.30 -10.85
CA ALA A 34 0.23 5.27 -10.28
C ALA A 34 1.50 4.60 -9.72
N LEU A 35 1.37 3.43 -9.09
CA LEU A 35 2.52 2.63 -8.64
C LEU A 35 3.38 2.17 -9.82
N MET A 36 2.76 1.60 -10.86
CA MET A 36 3.48 1.16 -12.06
C MET A 36 4.15 2.32 -12.81
N THR A 37 3.51 3.49 -12.85
CA THR A 37 4.13 4.69 -13.45
C THR A 37 5.41 5.10 -12.72
N ARG A 38 5.47 4.92 -11.39
CA ARG A 38 6.67 5.20 -10.61
C ARG A 38 7.78 4.18 -10.87
N ILE A 39 7.43 2.91 -11.10
CA ILE A 39 8.38 1.88 -11.52
C ILE A 39 8.95 2.21 -12.90
N ALA A 40 8.09 2.48 -13.88
CA ALA A 40 8.49 2.74 -15.25
C ALA A 40 9.45 3.94 -15.37
N ARG A 41 9.33 4.93 -14.48
CA ARG A 41 10.29 6.06 -14.41
C ARG A 41 11.72 5.66 -14.03
N LEU A 42 11.91 4.49 -13.44
CA LEU A 42 13.22 3.98 -13.03
C LEU A 42 13.83 3.06 -14.10
N GLU A 43 13.08 2.71 -15.15
CA GLU A 43 13.60 1.99 -16.30
C GLU A 43 14.61 2.84 -17.06
N GLY A 44 15.78 2.28 -17.36
CA GLY A 44 16.88 2.98 -18.05
C GLY A 44 17.67 4.00 -17.21
N VAL A 45 17.30 4.19 -15.93
CA VAL A 45 18.08 5.03 -15.01
C VAL A 45 19.38 4.32 -14.65
N LYS A 46 20.52 4.97 -14.88
CA LYS A 46 21.85 4.40 -14.64
C LYS A 46 22.30 4.51 -13.19
N ALA A 47 23.07 3.55 -12.69
CA ALA A 47 23.54 3.52 -11.29
C ALA A 47 24.34 4.77 -10.87
N ARG A 48 25.01 5.43 -11.82
CA ARG A 48 25.77 6.68 -11.59
C ARG A 48 24.95 7.84 -11.01
N VAL A 49 23.62 7.80 -11.05
CA VAL A 49 22.78 8.86 -10.45
C VAL A 49 22.90 8.93 -8.92
N ALA A 50 23.25 7.82 -8.27
CA ALA A 50 23.46 7.77 -6.82
C ALA A 50 24.50 6.69 -6.45
N PRO A 51 25.81 6.97 -6.60
CA PRO A 51 26.87 5.99 -6.42
C PRO A 51 26.87 5.32 -5.04
N ILE A 52 26.62 6.07 -3.95
CA ILE A 52 26.58 5.50 -2.60
C ILE A 52 25.48 4.43 -2.47
N LEU A 53 24.32 4.64 -3.10
CA LEU A 53 23.19 3.72 -3.02
C LEU A 53 23.40 2.47 -3.88
N TYR A 54 23.84 2.66 -5.12
CA TYR A 54 23.81 1.62 -6.14
C TYR A 54 25.17 0.97 -6.43
N MET A 55 26.29 1.66 -6.17
CA MET A 55 27.64 1.19 -6.49
C MET A 55 28.42 0.80 -5.23
N GLU A 56 28.26 1.55 -4.13
CA GLU A 56 29.04 1.33 -2.89
C GLU A 56 28.44 0.26 -1.96
N GLY A 57 27.25 -0.26 -2.25
CA GLY A 57 26.65 -1.36 -1.48
C GLY A 57 25.61 -0.95 -0.44
N ALA A 58 25.22 0.32 -0.33
CA ALA A 58 24.24 0.72 0.69
C ALA A 58 22.85 0.07 0.50
N CYS A 59 22.46 -0.26 -0.74
CA CYS A 59 21.26 -1.04 -1.04
C CYS A 59 21.50 -2.56 -1.13
N GLY A 60 22.64 -3.07 -0.63
CA GLY A 60 22.99 -4.48 -0.69
C GLY A 60 23.36 -4.98 -2.09
N VAL A 61 23.64 -4.06 -3.02
CA VAL A 61 24.03 -4.32 -4.41
C VAL A 61 25.21 -3.44 -4.79
N ARG A 62 26.05 -3.92 -5.70
CA ARG A 62 27.13 -3.15 -6.32
C ARG A 62 26.98 -3.25 -7.84
N LEU A 63 26.39 -2.21 -8.41
CA LEU A 63 26.20 -2.03 -9.84
C LEU A 63 27.37 -1.24 -10.43
N ASN A 64 27.67 -1.44 -11.71
CA ASN A 64 28.55 -0.57 -12.48
C ASN A 64 27.84 0.73 -12.84
N ALA A 65 28.59 1.78 -13.17
CA ALA A 65 28.05 3.12 -13.43
C ALA A 65 26.95 3.16 -14.52
N ASP A 66 27.05 2.28 -15.53
CA ASP A 66 26.14 2.20 -16.68
C ASP A 66 25.10 1.08 -16.58
N ASP A 67 25.09 0.32 -15.48
CA ASP A 67 24.05 -0.65 -15.19
C ASP A 67 22.74 0.07 -14.84
N ASP A 68 21.62 -0.57 -15.16
CA ASP A 68 20.30 -0.03 -14.84
C ASP A 68 19.93 -0.26 -13.37
N VAL A 69 19.45 0.80 -12.72
CA VAL A 69 18.95 0.76 -11.35
C VAL A 69 17.73 -0.18 -11.24
N SER A 70 17.02 -0.45 -12.34
CA SER A 70 15.93 -1.44 -12.37
C SER A 70 16.34 -2.84 -11.88
N GLU A 71 17.63 -3.22 -11.97
CA GLU A 71 18.14 -4.50 -11.49
C GLU A 71 17.97 -4.71 -9.97
N ILE A 72 17.84 -3.62 -9.20
CA ILE A 72 17.61 -3.69 -7.74
C ILE A 72 16.15 -4.03 -7.42
N PHE A 73 15.23 -3.83 -8.37
CA PHE A 73 13.80 -4.10 -8.18
C PHE A 73 13.40 -5.52 -8.56
N LYS A 74 14.23 -6.22 -9.32
CA LYS A 74 14.00 -7.61 -9.73
C LYS A 74 14.11 -8.57 -8.54
N ASN A 75 13.36 -9.67 -8.60
CA ASN A 75 13.36 -10.77 -7.62
C ASN A 75 12.96 -10.36 -6.19
N GLY A 76 12.07 -9.37 -6.03
CA GLY A 76 11.52 -9.00 -4.72
C GLY A 76 12.49 -8.26 -3.79
N ARG A 77 13.65 -7.80 -4.29
CA ARG A 77 14.63 -7.04 -3.49
C ARG A 77 14.18 -5.62 -3.14
N ALA A 78 13.26 -5.05 -3.93
CA ALA A 78 12.62 -3.79 -3.62
C ALA A 78 11.10 -3.95 -3.62
N SER A 79 10.46 -3.34 -2.64
CA SER A 79 9.01 -3.34 -2.50
C SER A 79 8.42 -1.99 -2.85
N ILE A 80 7.24 -2.02 -3.44
CA ILE A 80 6.42 -0.84 -3.63
C ILE A 80 5.12 -1.00 -2.87
N SER A 81 4.83 -0.02 -2.03
CA SER A 81 3.71 -0.08 -1.10
C SER A 81 2.48 0.69 -1.54
N LEU A 82 1.34 0.00 -1.45
CA LEU A 82 0.02 0.60 -1.28
C LEU A 82 -0.21 0.83 0.22
N GLY A 83 -0.51 2.07 0.60
CA GLY A 83 -0.93 2.45 1.94
C GLY A 83 -2.39 2.88 1.97
N TYR A 84 -2.93 3.06 3.17
CA TYR A 84 -4.26 3.61 3.40
C TYR A 84 -4.28 4.42 4.69
N ILE A 85 -5.31 5.27 4.85
CA ILE A 85 -5.57 6.04 6.08
C ILE A 85 -7.05 6.01 6.44
N GLY A 86 -7.34 6.21 7.73
CA GLY A 86 -8.67 6.58 8.23
C GLY A 86 -9.74 5.49 8.22
N ILE A 87 -9.43 4.27 8.67
CA ILE A 87 -10.44 3.19 8.74
C ILE A 87 -11.60 3.59 9.67
N HIS A 88 -11.30 4.14 10.84
CA HIS A 88 -12.32 4.52 11.81
C HIS A 88 -13.30 5.55 11.22
N GLU A 89 -12.77 6.60 10.59
CA GLU A 89 -13.56 7.65 9.94
C GLU A 89 -14.32 7.11 8.72
N THR A 90 -13.77 6.11 8.03
CA THR A 90 -14.46 5.44 6.91
C THR A 90 -15.70 4.71 7.39
N ILE A 91 -15.59 3.93 8.46
CA ILE A 91 -16.71 3.19 9.05
C ILE A 91 -17.77 4.16 9.57
N ASN A 92 -17.36 5.21 10.29
CA ASN A 92 -18.29 6.23 10.78
C ASN A 92 -19.02 6.95 9.64
N ALA A 93 -18.33 7.24 8.53
CA ALA A 93 -18.92 7.92 7.38
C ALA A 93 -19.91 7.02 6.59
N LEU A 94 -19.71 5.70 6.58
CA LEU A 94 -20.58 4.76 5.87
C LEU A 94 -21.84 4.40 6.64
N PHE A 95 -21.68 4.10 7.93
CA PHE A 95 -22.77 3.49 8.71
C PHE A 95 -23.41 4.46 9.69
N GLY A 96 -22.73 5.55 10.05
CA GLY A 96 -23.15 6.45 11.12
C GLY A 96 -23.23 5.74 12.49
N GLY A 97 -23.34 6.51 13.57
CA GLY A 97 -23.68 5.95 14.89
C GLY A 97 -22.49 5.44 15.73
N GLU A 98 -22.73 4.30 16.40
CA GLU A 98 -21.93 3.74 17.50
C GLU A 98 -20.43 3.57 17.17
N HIS A 99 -19.58 3.66 18.20
CA HIS A 99 -18.14 3.50 18.05
C HIS A 99 -17.79 2.11 17.52
N VAL A 100 -16.87 2.05 16.56
CA VAL A 100 -16.39 0.80 15.92
C VAL A 100 -15.89 -0.25 16.92
N TYR A 101 -15.42 0.17 18.10
CA TYR A 101 -14.94 -0.72 19.15
C TYR A 101 -16.06 -1.43 19.91
N ASP A 102 -17.26 -0.84 19.92
CA ASP A 102 -18.41 -1.32 20.68
C ASP A 102 -19.34 -2.19 19.83
N ASN A 103 -19.07 -2.30 18.52
CA ASN A 103 -19.90 -3.03 17.57
C ASN A 103 -19.07 -4.01 16.72
N GLU A 104 -19.25 -5.31 16.96
CA GLU A 104 -18.50 -6.37 16.29
C GLU A 104 -18.73 -6.39 14.77
N GLN A 105 -19.94 -6.03 14.31
CA GLN A 105 -20.24 -5.95 12.88
C GLN A 105 -19.45 -4.83 12.20
N LEU A 106 -19.39 -3.64 12.83
CA LEU A 106 -18.60 -2.51 12.32
C LEU A 106 -17.10 -2.82 12.29
N ARG A 107 -16.59 -3.52 13.31
CA ARG A 107 -15.21 -4.01 13.35
C ARG A 107 -14.94 -5.00 12.20
N ALA A 108 -15.87 -5.93 11.94
CA ALA A 108 -15.75 -6.87 10.84
C ALA A 108 -15.71 -6.16 9.47
N LYS A 109 -16.51 -5.10 9.28
CA LYS A 109 -16.45 -4.26 8.07
C LYS A 109 -15.08 -3.57 7.90
N GLY A 110 -14.51 -3.03 8.98
CA GLY A 110 -13.17 -2.44 8.95
C GLY A 110 -12.09 -3.45 8.56
N ILE A 111 -12.17 -4.68 9.08
CA ILE A 111 -11.28 -5.78 8.71
C ILE A 111 -11.46 -6.15 7.23
N ALA A 112 -12.70 -6.25 6.75
CA ALA A 112 -12.98 -6.56 5.36
C ALA A 112 -12.37 -5.55 4.38
N ILE A 113 -12.33 -4.26 4.74
CA ILE A 113 -11.65 -3.23 3.93
C ILE A 113 -10.15 -3.54 3.82
N VAL A 114 -9.49 -3.82 4.94
CA VAL A 114 -8.05 -4.16 4.96
C VAL A 114 -7.78 -5.43 4.16
N GLU A 115 -8.64 -6.43 4.31
CA GLU A 115 -8.52 -7.70 3.59
C GLU A 115 -8.68 -7.49 2.08
N ARG A 116 -9.65 -6.68 1.64
CA ARG A 116 -9.80 -6.32 0.21
C ARG A 116 -8.56 -5.62 -0.36
N LEU A 117 -7.96 -4.71 0.40
CA LEU A 117 -6.72 -4.03 0.01
C LEU A 117 -5.55 -5.01 -0.09
N ARG A 118 -5.48 -5.98 0.83
CA ARG A 118 -4.47 -7.04 0.82
C ARG A 118 -4.62 -7.93 -0.41
N GLN A 119 -5.82 -8.45 -0.66
CA GLN A 119 -6.13 -9.27 -1.82
C GLN A 119 -5.75 -8.58 -3.14
N ALA A 120 -6.04 -7.28 -3.26
CA ALA A 120 -5.65 -6.52 -4.44
C ALA A 120 -4.14 -6.54 -4.68
N VAL A 121 -3.33 -6.37 -3.63
CA VAL A 121 -1.88 -6.37 -3.77
C VAL A 121 -1.31 -7.75 -3.93
N ASP A 122 -1.86 -8.77 -3.27
CA ASP A 122 -1.45 -10.16 -3.47
C ASP A 122 -1.68 -10.56 -4.94
N GLN A 123 -2.82 -10.18 -5.52
CA GLN A 123 -3.08 -10.34 -6.96
C GLN A 123 -2.04 -9.59 -7.82
N TRP A 124 -1.74 -8.32 -7.51
CA TRP A 124 -0.72 -7.57 -8.27
C TRP A 124 0.68 -8.16 -8.12
N LYS A 125 0.98 -8.79 -6.99
CA LYS A 125 2.27 -9.44 -6.76
C LYS A 125 2.46 -10.65 -7.67
N GLU A 126 1.41 -11.45 -7.86
CA GLU A 126 1.41 -12.56 -8.82
C GLU A 126 1.61 -12.07 -10.25
N GLU A 127 0.99 -10.94 -10.61
CA GLU A 127 1.06 -10.40 -11.97
C GLU A 127 2.36 -9.64 -12.28
N THR A 128 3.02 -9.04 -11.28
CA THR A 128 4.11 -8.07 -11.50
C THR A 128 5.37 -8.24 -10.64
N VAL A 129 5.44 -9.26 -9.77
CA VAL A 129 6.59 -9.67 -8.91
C VAL A 129 7.08 -8.61 -7.88
N MET A 130 6.67 -7.34 -7.97
CA MET A 130 7.31 -6.21 -7.24
C MET A 130 6.43 -5.48 -6.22
N VAL A 131 5.15 -5.84 -6.07
CA VAL A 131 4.22 -5.08 -5.21
C VAL A 131 4.03 -5.79 -3.87
N SER A 132 4.12 -5.05 -2.77
CA SER A 132 3.81 -5.56 -1.44
C SER A 132 3.06 -4.50 -0.62
N VAL A 133 2.05 -4.90 0.16
CA VAL A 133 1.36 -3.96 1.05
C VAL A 133 2.31 -3.61 2.18
N SER A 134 2.41 -2.33 2.54
CA SER A 134 2.84 -1.96 3.89
C SER A 134 1.69 -1.24 4.57
N THR A 135 1.11 -1.94 5.54
CA THR A 135 0.00 -1.47 6.36
C THR A 135 0.49 -0.34 7.28
N ALA A 136 -0.22 0.79 7.26
CA ALA A 136 -0.13 1.90 8.21
C ALA A 136 1.31 2.38 8.56
N ARG A 137 1.92 3.20 7.70
CA ARG A 137 3.01 4.07 8.16
C ARG A 137 2.39 5.30 8.83
N ARG A 138 2.67 5.49 10.12
CA ARG A 138 2.27 6.64 10.95
C ARG A 138 2.47 7.94 10.17
N VAL A 139 1.39 8.52 9.61
CA VAL A 139 1.43 9.82 8.96
C VAL A 139 1.58 10.86 10.07
N LYS A 140 2.82 11.27 10.37
CA LYS A 140 3.11 12.27 11.42
C LYS A 140 2.45 13.64 11.16
N THR A 141 1.92 13.87 9.96
CA THR A 141 1.36 15.17 9.54
C THR A 141 -0.17 15.20 9.42
N CYS A 142 -0.89 14.11 9.69
CA CYS A 142 -2.35 14.11 9.58
C CYS A 142 -2.97 13.31 10.73
N ALA A 143 -3.31 14.05 11.78
CA ALA A 143 -4.25 13.81 12.87
C ALA A 143 -4.45 12.36 13.38
N THR A 144 -4.02 12.18 14.64
CA THR A 144 -4.57 11.32 15.71
C THR A 144 -4.52 9.79 15.53
N ALA A 145 -3.85 9.18 16.51
CA ALA A 145 -3.52 7.78 16.62
C ALA A 145 -4.73 6.90 17.00
N SER A 146 -4.82 5.72 16.38
CA SER A 146 -5.21 4.49 17.05
C SER A 146 -4.51 3.31 16.39
N ALA A 147 -3.82 2.53 17.23
CA ALA A 147 -2.92 1.47 16.85
C ALA A 147 -3.69 0.17 16.57
N VAL A 148 -3.41 -0.48 15.44
CA VAL A 148 -3.63 -1.92 15.27
C VAL A 148 -2.35 -2.49 14.66
N SER A 149 -1.53 -3.06 15.53
CA SER A 149 -0.32 -3.79 15.17
C SER A 149 -0.74 -5.22 14.84
N ILE A 150 -0.73 -5.61 13.57
CA ILE A 150 -0.75 -7.03 13.18
C ILE A 150 0.66 -7.34 12.70
N LEU A 151 1.46 -7.90 13.61
CA LEU A 151 2.73 -8.54 13.32
C LEU A 151 2.46 -9.72 12.37
N LEU A 152 2.90 -9.60 11.12
CA LEU A 152 3.20 -10.76 10.27
C LEU A 152 4.50 -10.53 9.50
N SER A 153 5.55 -10.13 10.23
CA SER A 153 6.95 -10.25 9.81
C SER A 153 7.55 -11.42 10.57
N LEU A 154 7.35 -12.65 10.10
CA LEU A 154 8.09 -13.87 10.49
C LEU A 154 7.52 -15.06 9.71
N ALA A 155 7.85 -15.19 8.42
CA ALA A 155 7.66 -16.47 7.71
C ALA A 155 8.45 -16.59 6.40
N TRP A 156 8.76 -15.49 5.71
CA TRP A 156 9.31 -15.59 4.34
C TRP A 156 10.79 -15.21 4.25
N CYS A 157 11.62 -15.93 5.00
CA CYS A 157 13.08 -15.95 4.81
C CYS A 157 13.62 -17.30 5.30
N ARG A 158 13.28 -18.37 4.58
CA ARG A 158 13.94 -19.69 4.60
C ARG A 158 13.38 -20.51 3.44
N ALA A 159 14.02 -20.37 2.28
CA ALA A 159 14.20 -21.37 1.24
C ALA A 159 15.35 -20.89 0.36
#